data_AF-M3WNI7-F1
#
_entry.id   AF-M3WNI7-F1
#
_cell.length_a   1.000
_cell.length_b   1.000
_cell.length_c   1.000
_cell.angle_alpha   90.00
_cell.angle_beta   90.00
_cell.angle_gamma   90.00
#
_symmetry.space_group_name_H-M   'P 1'
#
loop_
_entity.id
_entity.type
_entity.pdbx_description
1 polymer ?
#
loop_
_entity_poly.entity_id
_entity_poly.type
_entity_poly.pdbx_seq_one_letter_code
_entity_poly.pdbx_strand_id
1 'polypeptide(L)'
;MPWTVLLFAAGSLAIPAPSILLVPPHPSSQEDPIHIACVAPGGFPGANFTLYRGRQVVQLLQAPADQLSVTFNLTGGGREAPGGTFHCQYEVLGEQPQLSDLSDTVSVSFPVPTWILALSLSLAGALLLLAGLVTLAVVVRRVKVKKMQKKRERESCWAQINFATTDMTFDNSLFAISTKMNPEDPATLDACSGSVETPGNSGPRKRPTSTSSSPEPPEFSTFRACQ
;
A
#
# COMPACT_ATOMS: atom_id res chain seq x y z
N MET A 1 -37.44 -60.00 48.53
CA MET A 1 -38.05 -59.71 47.22
C MET A 1 -36.96 -59.19 46.30
N PRO A 2 -36.62 -59.86 45.19
CA PRO A 2 -35.78 -59.29 44.15
C PRO A 2 -36.64 -58.49 43.16
N TRP A 3 -36.26 -57.24 42.88
CA TRP A 3 -36.87 -56.43 41.82
C TRP A 3 -36.22 -56.83 40.49
N THR A 4 -36.96 -57.46 39.58
CA THR A 4 -36.48 -57.70 38.20
C THR A 4 -36.52 -56.38 37.43
N VAL A 5 -35.36 -55.74 37.25
CA VAL A 5 -35.26 -54.53 36.42
C VAL A 5 -35.38 -54.95 34.95
N LEU A 6 -36.58 -54.84 34.38
CA LEU A 6 -36.80 -54.97 32.95
C LEU A 6 -36.18 -53.75 32.24
N LEU A 7 -34.91 -53.89 31.87
CA LEU A 7 -34.23 -52.96 30.97
C LEU A 7 -34.81 -53.12 29.56
N PHE A 8 -35.83 -52.33 29.25
CA PHE A 8 -36.31 -52.13 27.89
C PHE A 8 -35.21 -51.41 27.09
N ALA A 9 -34.36 -52.19 26.41
CA ALA A 9 -33.50 -51.66 25.38
C ALA A 9 -34.37 -51.16 24.22
N ALA A 10 -34.62 -49.85 24.18
CA ALA A 10 -35.25 -49.19 23.06
C ALA A 10 -34.29 -49.28 21.85
N GLY A 11 -34.48 -50.31 21.02
CA GLY A 11 -33.64 -50.56 19.86
C GLY A 11 -33.75 -49.42 18.86
N SER A 12 -32.62 -48.75 18.58
CA SER A 12 -32.54 -47.72 17.54
C SER A 12 -32.94 -48.30 16.19
N LEU A 13 -33.93 -47.69 15.53
CA LEU A 13 -34.37 -48.06 14.17
C LEU A 13 -33.39 -47.57 13.08
N ALA A 14 -32.09 -47.49 13.40
CA ALA A 14 -31.04 -47.03 12.51
C ALA A 14 -30.47 -48.22 11.74
N ILE A 15 -30.61 -48.18 10.41
CA ILE A 15 -29.96 -49.15 9.52
C ILE A 15 -28.48 -48.76 9.33
N PRO A 16 -27.56 -49.75 9.24
CA PRO A 16 -26.12 -49.50 9.30
C PRO A 16 -25.61 -48.60 8.16
N ALA A 17 -24.58 -47.81 8.43
CA ALA A 17 -24.00 -46.89 7.45
C ALA A 17 -23.52 -47.59 6.15
N PRO A 18 -23.66 -46.95 4.97
CA PRO A 18 -23.08 -47.46 3.73
C PRO A 18 -21.57 -47.21 3.70
N SER A 19 -20.85 -48.03 2.94
CA SER A 19 -19.47 -47.71 2.55
C SER A 19 -19.46 -46.76 1.36
N ILE A 20 -18.42 -45.94 1.26
CA ILE A 20 -18.17 -45.01 0.16
C ILE A 20 -16.75 -45.21 -0.36
N LEU A 21 -16.58 -45.15 -1.68
CA LEU A 21 -15.26 -45.23 -2.31
C LEU A 21 -15.21 -44.45 -3.62
N LEU A 22 -14.03 -43.90 -3.92
CA LEU A 22 -13.70 -43.40 -5.26
C LEU A 22 -13.36 -44.62 -6.14
N VAL A 23 -13.96 -44.72 -7.34
CA VAL A 23 -13.73 -45.85 -8.25
C VAL A 23 -13.04 -45.40 -9.54
N PRO A 24 -12.31 -46.29 -10.25
CA PRO A 24 -11.69 -45.94 -11.53
C PRO A 24 -12.70 -45.55 -12.61
N PRO A 25 -12.35 -44.64 -13.55
CA PRO A 25 -11.10 -43.87 -13.59
C PRO A 25 -11.00 -42.83 -12.47
N HIS A 26 -9.82 -42.73 -11.86
CA HIS A 26 -9.53 -41.70 -10.86
C HIS A 26 -9.26 -40.38 -11.57
N PRO A 27 -9.88 -39.26 -11.15
CA PRO A 27 -9.74 -37.98 -11.82
C PRO A 27 -8.33 -37.40 -11.57
N SER A 28 -7.69 -36.93 -12.64
CA SER A 28 -6.32 -36.40 -12.64
C SER A 28 -6.27 -34.88 -12.69
N SER A 29 -7.21 -34.27 -13.42
CA SER A 29 -7.42 -32.82 -13.50
C SER A 29 -8.78 -32.42 -12.93
N GLN A 30 -9.03 -31.11 -12.85
CA GLN A 30 -10.30 -30.58 -12.34
C GLN A 30 -11.47 -30.85 -13.29
N GLU A 31 -11.17 -31.12 -14.56
CA GLU A 31 -12.12 -31.31 -15.65
C GLU A 31 -12.60 -32.77 -15.78
N ASP A 32 -11.81 -33.72 -15.25
CA ASP A 32 -12.08 -35.16 -15.30
C ASP A 32 -13.38 -35.54 -14.55
N PRO A 33 -14.09 -36.60 -15.00
CA PRO A 33 -15.25 -37.11 -14.29
C PRO A 33 -14.84 -37.79 -12.98
N ILE A 34 -15.60 -37.54 -11.91
CA ILE A 34 -15.40 -38.12 -10.59
C ILE A 34 -16.44 -39.22 -10.39
N HIS A 35 -15.99 -40.47 -10.27
CA HIS A 35 -16.85 -41.63 -10.06
C HIS A 35 -16.81 -42.07 -8.59
N ILE A 36 -17.90 -41.87 -7.85
CA ILE A 36 -18.01 -42.24 -6.43
C ILE A 36 -19.05 -43.34 -6.29
N ALA A 37 -18.63 -44.52 -5.83
CA ALA A 37 -19.54 -45.60 -5.52
C ALA A 37 -19.94 -45.58 -4.04
N CYS A 38 -21.21 -45.85 -3.79
CA CYS A 38 -21.74 -46.11 -2.45
C CYS A 38 -22.36 -47.50 -2.41
N VAL A 39 -22.13 -48.25 -1.33
CA VAL A 39 -22.62 -49.62 -1.16
C VAL A 39 -23.30 -49.75 0.19
N ALA A 40 -24.58 -50.10 0.20
CA ALA A 40 -25.31 -50.45 1.42
C ALA A 40 -24.88 -51.86 1.91
N PRO A 41 -24.90 -52.11 3.23
CA PRO A 41 -24.69 -53.45 3.76
C PRO A 41 -25.70 -54.48 3.20
N GLY A 42 -25.34 -55.76 3.29
CA GLY A 42 -26.17 -56.85 2.77
C GLY A 42 -27.57 -56.88 3.41
N GLY A 43 -28.60 -56.95 2.57
CA GLY A 43 -30.01 -56.97 3.00
C GLY A 43 -30.85 -55.78 2.50
N PHE A 44 -30.23 -54.75 1.91
CA PHE A 44 -30.91 -53.51 1.49
C PHE A 44 -30.80 -53.21 -0.03
N PRO A 45 -31.21 -54.13 -0.93
CA PRO A 45 -31.16 -53.89 -2.37
C PRO A 45 -32.23 -52.88 -2.83
N GLY A 46 -32.00 -52.20 -3.95
CA GLY A 46 -32.97 -51.26 -4.53
C GLY A 46 -33.16 -49.94 -3.77
N ALA A 47 -32.30 -49.67 -2.78
CA ALA A 47 -32.37 -48.50 -1.91
C ALA A 47 -32.10 -47.15 -2.63
N ASN A 48 -32.59 -46.05 -2.04
CA ASN A 48 -32.33 -44.69 -2.50
C ASN A 48 -31.06 -44.15 -1.85
N PHE A 49 -30.00 -43.92 -2.62
CA PHE A 49 -28.74 -43.36 -2.13
C PHE A 49 -28.68 -41.85 -2.37
N THR A 50 -28.22 -41.10 -1.36
CA THR A 50 -27.99 -39.66 -1.45
C THR A 50 -26.50 -39.36 -1.22
N LEU A 51 -25.87 -38.70 -2.20
CA LEU A 51 -24.50 -38.21 -2.09
C LEU A 51 -24.50 -36.78 -1.55
N TYR A 52 -23.78 -36.56 -0.46
CA TYR A 52 -23.59 -35.27 0.17
C TYR A 52 -22.17 -34.75 -0.06
N ARG A 53 -22.04 -33.43 -0.16
CA ARG A 53 -20.78 -32.70 -0.08
C ARG A 53 -20.84 -31.73 1.08
N GLY A 54 -20.12 -32.02 2.15
CA GLY A 54 -20.31 -31.34 3.44
C GLY A 54 -21.74 -31.51 3.96
N ARG A 55 -22.60 -30.49 3.77
CA ARG A 55 -24.03 -30.51 4.15
C ARG A 55 -25.00 -30.42 2.97
N GLN A 56 -24.50 -30.30 1.75
CA GLN A 56 -25.31 -30.06 0.55
C GLN A 56 -25.51 -31.37 -0.20
N VAL A 57 -26.76 -31.70 -0.56
CA VAL A 57 -27.05 -32.81 -1.47
C VAL A 57 -26.50 -32.48 -2.85
N VAL A 58 -25.69 -33.38 -3.40
CA VAL A 58 -25.12 -33.26 -4.75
C VAL A 58 -26.00 -33.99 -5.76
N GLN A 59 -26.38 -35.23 -5.43
CA GLN A 59 -27.16 -36.10 -6.30
C GLN A 59 -27.86 -37.18 -5.46
N LEU A 60 -29.03 -37.62 -5.90
CA LEU A 60 -29.75 -38.78 -5.37
C LEU A 60 -29.92 -39.80 -6.52
N LEU A 61 -29.65 -41.07 -6.25
CA LEU A 61 -29.78 -42.18 -7.20
C LEU A 61 -30.41 -43.39 -6.51
N GLN A 62 -31.39 -44.02 -7.16
CA GLN A 62 -31.93 -45.30 -6.71
C GLN A 62 -31.09 -46.45 -7.29
N ALA A 63 -30.76 -47.45 -6.47
CA ALA A 63 -30.14 -48.68 -6.95
C ALA A 63 -31.13 -49.56 -7.74
N PRO A 64 -30.68 -50.36 -8.71
CA PRO A 64 -31.47 -51.45 -9.28
C PRO A 64 -31.98 -52.40 -8.18
N ALA A 65 -33.16 -53.00 -8.38
CA ALA A 65 -33.86 -53.79 -7.38
C ALA A 65 -33.11 -55.06 -6.89
N ASP A 66 -32.09 -55.48 -7.64
CA ASP A 66 -31.18 -56.59 -7.35
C ASP A 66 -29.81 -56.13 -6.78
N GLN A 67 -29.54 -54.82 -6.74
CA GLN A 67 -28.23 -54.26 -6.42
C GLN A 67 -28.21 -53.50 -5.09
N LEU A 68 -27.07 -53.60 -4.40
CA LEU A 68 -26.79 -52.95 -3.11
C LEU A 68 -26.01 -51.63 -3.26
N SER A 69 -25.84 -51.12 -4.47
CA SER A 69 -24.90 -50.03 -4.76
C SER A 69 -25.32 -49.13 -5.92
N VAL A 70 -24.84 -47.90 -5.89
CA VAL A 70 -24.87 -46.96 -7.03
C VAL A 70 -23.49 -46.35 -7.27
N THR A 71 -23.23 -45.88 -8.49
CA THR A 71 -22.08 -45.03 -8.81
C THR A 71 -22.57 -43.66 -9.25
N PHE A 72 -22.23 -42.63 -8.47
CA PHE A 72 -22.44 -41.23 -8.79
C PHE A 72 -21.37 -40.76 -9.78
N ASN A 73 -21.81 -40.11 -10.85
CA ASN A 73 -20.95 -39.62 -11.93
C ASN A 73 -20.96 -38.10 -11.94
N LEU A 74 -20.02 -37.47 -11.24
CA LEU A 74 -19.93 -36.02 -11.13
C LEU A 74 -19.03 -35.48 -12.24
N THR A 75 -19.50 -34.52 -13.02
CA THR A 75 -18.69 -33.85 -14.06
C THR A 75 -17.99 -32.61 -13.50
N GLY A 76 -16.71 -32.43 -13.84
CA GLY A 76 -15.87 -31.31 -13.39
C GLY A 76 -16.28 -29.90 -13.86
N GLY A 77 -17.41 -29.75 -14.57
CA GLY A 77 -17.87 -28.49 -15.16
C GLY A 77 -18.67 -27.57 -14.22
N GLY A 78 -18.72 -27.87 -12.93
CA GLY A 78 -19.47 -27.08 -11.94
C GLY A 78 -18.86 -25.68 -11.69
N ARG A 79 -19.69 -24.73 -11.28
CA ARG A 79 -19.24 -23.38 -10.86
C ARG A 79 -18.57 -23.37 -9.47
N GLU A 80 -18.67 -24.49 -8.77
CA GLU A 80 -18.05 -24.79 -7.49
C GLU A 80 -16.90 -25.78 -7.74
N ALA A 81 -15.76 -25.61 -7.07
CA ALA A 81 -14.57 -26.43 -7.30
C ALA A 81 -14.90 -27.94 -7.27
N PRO A 82 -14.58 -28.75 -8.30
CA PRO A 82 -14.91 -30.18 -8.33
C PRO A 82 -14.34 -31.03 -7.17
N GLY A 83 -13.20 -30.63 -6.59
CA GLY A 83 -12.61 -31.31 -5.42
C GLY A 83 -13.33 -30.98 -4.11
N GLY A 84 -13.47 -31.96 -3.21
CA GLY A 84 -14.11 -31.78 -1.91
C GLY A 84 -14.22 -33.08 -1.10
N THR A 85 -14.81 -32.97 0.09
CA THR A 85 -15.14 -34.12 0.94
C THR A 85 -16.60 -34.53 0.73
N PHE A 86 -16.81 -35.80 0.44
CA PHE A 86 -18.12 -36.39 0.20
C PHE A 86 -18.48 -37.44 1.25
N HIS A 87 -19.79 -37.57 1.51
CA HIS A 87 -20.41 -38.61 2.34
C HIS A 87 -21.59 -39.22 1.58
N CYS A 88 -22.01 -40.41 1.96
CA CYS A 88 -23.21 -41.08 1.45
C CYS A 88 -24.17 -41.47 2.57
N GLN A 89 -25.44 -41.57 2.22
CA GLN A 89 -26.51 -42.09 3.07
C GLN A 89 -27.47 -42.88 2.17
N TYR A 90 -28.19 -43.86 2.70
CA TYR A 90 -29.26 -44.52 1.97
C TYR A 90 -30.57 -44.59 2.75
N GLU A 91 -31.68 -44.59 2.00
CA GLU A 91 -33.04 -44.74 2.50
C GLU A 91 -33.66 -46.01 1.91
N VAL A 92 -34.34 -46.77 2.76
CA VAL A 92 -35.07 -47.99 2.38
C VAL A 92 -36.56 -47.72 2.48
N LEU A 93 -37.26 -47.90 1.37
CA LEU A 93 -38.71 -47.73 1.26
C LEU A 93 -39.42 -48.99 1.78
N GLY A 94 -39.79 -48.98 3.06
CA GLY A 94 -40.67 -49.96 3.71
C GLY A 94 -42.04 -49.37 4.08
N GLU A 95 -42.75 -50.01 5.01
CA GLU A 95 -44.00 -49.48 5.59
C GLU A 95 -43.79 -48.11 6.27
N GLN A 96 -42.59 -47.90 6.81
CA GLN A 96 -42.07 -46.60 7.22
C GLN A 96 -40.66 -46.45 6.62
N PRO A 97 -40.32 -45.32 5.97
CA PRO A 97 -38.97 -45.11 5.45
C PRO A 97 -37.94 -45.15 6.58
N GLN A 98 -36.87 -45.93 6.38
CA GLN A 98 -35.73 -45.98 7.29
C GLN A 98 -34.50 -45.41 6.59
N LEU A 99 -33.81 -44.50 7.27
CA LEU A 99 -32.65 -43.78 6.79
C LEU A 99 -31.40 -44.30 7.53
N SER A 100 -30.31 -44.54 6.80
CA SER A 100 -29.06 -45.01 7.36
C SER A 100 -28.32 -43.92 8.17
N ASP A 101 -27.36 -44.34 8.98
CA ASP A 101 -26.27 -43.44 9.37
C ASP A 101 -25.47 -42.98 8.13
N LEU A 102 -24.72 -41.88 8.25
CA LEU A 102 -23.81 -41.40 7.20
C LEU A 102 -22.58 -42.31 7.10
N SER A 103 -22.05 -42.45 5.87
CA SER A 103 -20.76 -43.08 5.62
C SER A 103 -19.58 -42.29 6.22
N ASP A 104 -18.43 -42.96 6.25
CA ASP A 104 -17.11 -42.35 6.27
C ASP A 104 -16.94 -41.29 5.15
N THR A 105 -15.81 -40.57 5.18
CA THR A 105 -15.47 -39.54 4.19
C THR A 105 -14.64 -40.08 3.03
N VAL A 106 -14.92 -39.62 1.81
CA VAL A 106 -13.96 -39.66 0.70
C VAL A 106 -13.59 -38.24 0.27
N SER A 107 -12.30 -37.96 0.12
CA SER A 107 -11.77 -36.65 -0.25
C SER A 107 -11.15 -36.67 -1.64
N VAL A 108 -11.67 -35.86 -2.56
CA VAL A 108 -11.10 -35.65 -3.90
C VAL A 108 -10.37 -34.31 -3.91
N SER A 109 -9.08 -34.32 -4.22
CA SER A 109 -8.24 -33.13 -4.27
C SER A 109 -7.38 -33.11 -5.53
N PHE A 110 -7.22 -31.93 -6.11
CA PHE A 110 -6.46 -31.74 -7.35
C PHE A 110 -5.18 -30.95 -7.07
N PRO A 111 -4.05 -31.29 -7.73
CA PRO A 111 -2.80 -30.55 -7.54
C PRO A 111 -2.97 -29.11 -8.04
N VAL A 112 -2.74 -28.13 -7.16
CA VAL A 112 -2.79 -26.71 -7.53
C VAL A 112 -1.71 -26.44 -8.60
N PRO A 113 -2.05 -25.84 -9.75
CA PRO A 113 -1.08 -25.64 -10.82
C PRO A 113 0.08 -24.75 -10.38
N THR A 114 1.28 -25.32 -10.25
CA THR A 114 2.46 -24.67 -9.67
C THR A 114 2.95 -23.45 -10.43
N TRP A 115 2.59 -23.32 -11.71
CA TRP A 115 2.85 -22.13 -12.53
C TRP A 115 2.19 -20.87 -11.97
N ILE A 116 1.10 -20.98 -11.20
CA ILE A 116 0.45 -19.84 -10.53
C ILE A 116 1.37 -19.25 -9.45
N LEU A 117 2.10 -20.10 -8.71
CA LEU A 117 3.11 -19.66 -7.73
C LEU A 117 4.35 -19.08 -8.41
N ALA A 118 4.77 -19.66 -9.54
CA ALA A 118 5.88 -19.12 -10.33
C ALA A 118 5.54 -17.72 -10.90
N LEU A 119 4.32 -17.52 -11.41
CA LEU A 119 3.87 -16.21 -11.91
C LEU A 119 3.73 -15.18 -10.79
N SER A 120 3.15 -15.53 -9.63
CA SER A 120 2.98 -14.57 -8.54
C SER A 120 4.33 -14.16 -7.92
N LEU A 121 5.27 -15.09 -7.76
CA LEU A 121 6.62 -14.82 -7.30
C LEU A 121 7.42 -13.98 -8.32
N SER A 122 7.28 -14.28 -9.62
CA SER A 122 7.89 -13.50 -10.71
C SER A 122 7.36 -12.06 -10.76
N LEU A 123 6.04 -11.88 -10.65
CA LEU A 123 5.39 -10.57 -10.62
C LEU A 123 5.81 -9.75 -9.39
N ALA A 124 5.86 -10.38 -8.21
CA ALA A 124 6.36 -9.73 -6.99
C ALA A 124 7.84 -9.33 -7.13
N GLY A 125 8.68 -10.21 -7.69
CA GLY A 125 10.09 -9.92 -8.00
C GLY A 125 10.26 -8.74 -8.95
N ALA A 126 9.49 -8.69 -10.04
CA ALA A 126 9.49 -7.59 -11.00
C ALA A 126 9.08 -6.24 -10.35
N LEU A 127 8.05 -6.24 -9.49
CA LEU A 127 7.62 -5.04 -8.76
C LEU A 127 8.69 -4.55 -7.77
N LEU A 128 9.36 -5.46 -7.05
CA LEU A 128 10.47 -5.13 -6.14
C LEU A 128 11.69 -4.58 -6.91
N LEU A 129 12.04 -5.16 -8.06
CA LEU A 129 13.11 -4.67 -8.92
C LEU A 129 12.79 -3.26 -9.47
N LEU A 130 11.57 -3.01 -9.91
CA LEU A 130 11.12 -1.69 -10.36
C LEU A 130 11.19 -0.65 -9.23
N ALA A 131 10.76 -0.99 -8.01
CA ALA A 131 10.90 -0.12 -6.84
C ALA A 131 12.38 0.17 -6.49
N GLY A 132 13.25 -0.84 -6.58
CA GLY A 132 14.70 -0.68 -6.42
C GLY A 132 15.32 0.25 -7.47
N LEU A 133 14.94 0.11 -8.74
CA LEU A 133 15.42 0.97 -9.82
C LEU A 133 14.91 2.41 -9.68
N VAL A 134 13.64 2.62 -9.28
CA VAL A 134 13.08 3.95 -9.02
C VAL A 134 13.77 4.64 -7.84
N THR A 135 13.96 3.93 -6.72
CA THR A 135 14.66 4.51 -5.54
C THR A 135 16.11 4.85 -5.86
N LEU A 136 16.84 3.97 -6.54
CA LEU A 136 18.21 4.25 -7.03
C LEU A 136 18.24 5.46 -7.98
N ALA A 137 17.32 5.54 -8.95
CA ALA A 137 17.24 6.68 -9.86
C ALA A 137 16.94 8.00 -9.14
N VAL A 138 16.08 7.99 -8.11
CA VAL A 138 15.82 9.16 -7.26
C VAL A 138 17.07 9.55 -6.46
N VAL A 139 17.78 8.59 -5.86
CA VAL A 139 19.04 8.86 -5.14
C VAL A 139 20.10 9.46 -6.08
N VAL A 140 20.31 8.87 -7.25
CA VAL A 140 21.26 9.39 -8.25
C VAL A 140 20.87 10.79 -8.72
N ARG A 141 19.57 11.07 -8.96
CA ARG A 141 19.07 12.42 -9.28
C ARG A 141 19.34 13.41 -8.14
N ARG A 142 19.03 13.06 -6.88
CA ARG A 142 19.28 13.90 -5.69
C ARG A 142 20.77 14.20 -5.50
N VAL A 143 21.64 13.20 -5.65
CA VAL A 143 23.11 13.35 -5.57
C VAL A 143 23.64 14.22 -6.72
N LYS A 144 23.15 14.01 -7.96
CA LYS A 144 23.51 14.86 -9.12
C LYS A 144 23.11 16.32 -8.91
N VAL A 145 21.91 16.58 -8.38
CA VAL A 145 21.45 17.94 -8.04
C VAL A 145 22.34 18.56 -6.97
N LYS A 146 22.60 17.88 -5.84
CA LYS A 146 23.51 18.39 -4.79
C LYS A 146 24.92 18.67 -5.34
N LYS A 147 25.46 17.80 -6.21
CA LYS A 147 26.78 18.00 -6.85
C LYS A 147 26.78 19.22 -7.79
N MET A 148 25.69 19.47 -8.52
CA MET A 148 25.54 20.63 -9.41
C MET A 148 25.21 21.94 -8.66
N GLN A 149 24.68 21.88 -7.43
CA GLN A 149 24.59 23.03 -6.53
C GLN A 149 25.98 23.38 -6.00
N LYS A 150 26.70 22.42 -5.39
CA LYS A 150 28.07 22.64 -4.88
C LYS A 150 29.07 23.05 -5.97
N LYS A 151 28.88 22.61 -7.22
CA LYS A 151 29.65 23.11 -8.36
C LYS A 151 29.39 24.60 -8.60
N ARG A 152 28.12 25.02 -8.70
CA ARG A 152 27.74 26.42 -8.91
C ARG A 152 28.17 27.32 -7.78
N GLU A 153 28.00 26.91 -6.51
CA GLU A 153 28.50 27.64 -5.33
C GLU A 153 30.01 27.93 -5.44
N ARG A 154 30.81 26.94 -5.85
CA ARG A 154 32.26 27.09 -6.06
C ARG A 154 32.59 28.05 -7.21
N GLU A 155 31.82 28.02 -8.29
CA GLU A 155 32.02 28.89 -9.46
C GLU A 155 31.58 30.34 -9.16
N SER A 156 30.48 30.54 -8.42
CA SER A 156 30.03 31.85 -7.95
C SER A 156 31.00 32.51 -6.97
N CYS A 157 31.68 31.74 -6.12
CA CYS A 157 32.70 32.28 -5.21
C CYS A 157 33.84 33.00 -5.97
N TRP A 158 34.28 32.47 -7.11
CA TRP A 158 35.30 33.11 -7.95
C TRP A 158 34.80 34.35 -8.72
N ALA A 159 33.49 34.49 -8.93
CA ALA A 159 32.93 35.70 -9.53
C ALA A 159 33.04 36.93 -8.60
N GLN A 160 33.03 36.72 -7.27
CA GLN A 160 33.16 37.80 -6.29
C GLN A 160 34.63 38.27 -6.10
N ILE A 161 35.60 37.39 -6.31
CA ILE A 161 37.04 37.66 -6.06
C ILE A 161 37.68 38.55 -7.15
N ASN A 162 37.05 38.67 -8.33
CA ASN A 162 37.56 39.49 -9.44
C ASN A 162 37.11 40.96 -9.39
N PHE A 163 36.24 41.36 -8.46
CA PHE A 163 36.20 42.75 -8.03
C PHE A 163 37.38 42.99 -7.09
N ALA A 164 38.50 43.37 -7.70
CA ALA A 164 39.63 43.90 -6.95
C ALA A 164 39.16 45.03 -6.03
N THR A 165 39.76 45.14 -4.85
CA THR A 165 39.65 46.32 -3.99
C THR A 165 40.42 47.48 -4.63
N THR A 166 39.96 47.93 -5.79
CA THR A 166 40.38 49.18 -6.41
C THR A 166 40.01 50.28 -5.43
N ASP A 167 41.04 50.96 -4.94
CA ASP A 167 40.95 51.89 -3.82
C ASP A 167 39.86 52.96 -4.06
N MET A 168 38.87 53.01 -3.16
CA MET A 168 37.78 53.99 -3.16
C MET A 168 38.03 55.10 -2.13
N THR A 169 39.24 55.20 -1.56
CA THR A 169 39.60 56.31 -0.67
C THR A 169 39.94 57.56 -1.48
N PHE A 170 39.05 58.55 -1.42
CA PHE A 170 39.28 59.86 -2.02
C PHE A 170 40.14 60.70 -1.06
N ASP A 171 41.43 60.82 -1.36
CA ASP A 171 42.35 61.64 -0.59
C ASP A 171 42.12 63.14 -0.86
N ASN A 172 41.87 63.91 0.20
CA ASN A 172 41.50 65.33 0.14
C ASN A 172 42.47 66.17 0.97
N SER A 173 43.70 66.32 0.48
CA SER A 173 44.85 66.83 1.23
C SER A 173 45.70 67.84 0.45
N LEU A 174 45.07 68.84 -0.17
CA LEU A 174 45.74 70.05 -0.68
C LEU A 174 45.30 71.31 0.08
N PHE A 175 46.18 72.33 0.11
CA PHE A 175 46.06 73.60 0.85
C PHE A 175 46.32 73.56 2.37
N ALA A 176 47.37 72.85 2.81
CA ALA A 176 48.09 73.24 4.03
C ALA A 176 49.12 74.35 3.68
N ILE A 177 48.87 75.60 4.10
CA ILE A 177 49.77 76.73 3.83
C ILE A 177 50.95 76.69 4.80
N SER A 178 52.17 76.61 4.27
CA SER A 178 53.41 76.59 5.06
C SER A 178 53.96 78.00 5.30
N THR A 179 53.58 78.62 6.42
CA THR A 179 54.18 79.85 6.94
C THR A 179 55.39 79.53 7.82
N LYS A 180 56.47 80.33 7.71
CA LYS A 180 57.76 80.11 8.39
C LYS A 180 58.18 81.38 9.16
N MET A 181 58.74 81.19 10.36
CA MET A 181 59.20 82.22 11.31
C MET A 181 60.02 83.37 10.66
N ASN A 182 59.80 84.66 11.00
CA ASN A 182 60.04 85.39 12.28
C ASN A 182 61.56 85.65 12.52
N PRO A 183 62.05 86.72 13.22
CA PRO A 183 61.33 87.72 14.07
C PRO A 183 61.75 89.21 13.96
N GLU A 184 60.94 90.14 14.51
CA GLU A 184 61.43 91.30 15.30
C GLU A 184 60.35 92.00 16.19
N ASP A 185 60.68 92.14 17.47
CA ASP A 185 60.24 93.04 18.57
C ASP A 185 58.76 93.32 18.99
N PRO A 186 58.52 93.77 20.27
CA PRO A 186 57.23 93.61 20.96
C PRO A 186 56.57 94.91 21.51
N ALA A 187 55.24 94.90 21.68
CA ALA A 187 54.53 95.76 22.66
C ALA A 187 53.11 95.28 23.04
N THR A 188 52.71 95.62 24.28
CA THR A 188 51.33 95.86 24.78
C THR A 188 50.19 94.82 24.61
N LEU A 189 49.94 94.12 25.72
CA LEU A 189 48.74 94.20 26.59
C LEU A 189 47.30 93.95 26.05
N ASP A 190 46.64 93.03 26.76
CA ASP A 190 45.32 93.13 27.42
C ASP A 190 43.97 92.79 26.77
N ALA A 191 43.11 92.31 27.69
CA ALA A 191 41.64 92.36 27.76
C ALA A 191 40.77 91.33 26.99
N CYS A 192 39.96 90.61 27.77
CA CYS A 192 38.80 89.82 27.35
C CYS A 192 37.59 90.71 26.98
N SER A 193 36.55 90.15 26.34
CA SER A 193 35.21 89.95 26.97
C SER A 193 34.04 89.79 25.96
N GLY A 194 33.15 88.82 26.23
CA GLY A 194 31.74 88.81 25.77
C GLY A 194 31.44 88.56 24.28
N SER A 195 30.19 88.40 23.84
CA SER A 195 28.97 88.01 24.59
C SER A 195 27.86 87.48 23.65
N VAL A 196 26.97 86.68 24.24
CA VAL A 196 25.62 86.21 23.86
C VAL A 196 24.79 87.10 22.91
N GLU A 197 23.94 86.48 22.06
CA GLU A 197 22.53 86.87 21.80
C GLU A 197 21.73 85.73 21.11
N THR A 198 20.47 85.49 21.50
CA THR A 198 19.48 84.56 20.85
C THR A 198 18.09 84.70 21.50
N PRO A 199 17.09 85.23 20.77
CA PRO A 199 15.79 84.53 20.59
C PRO A 199 15.18 84.77 19.17
N GLY A 200 14.05 84.22 18.73
CA GLY A 200 13.00 83.42 19.41
C GLY A 200 11.92 82.86 18.44
N ASN A 201 10.77 82.44 18.98
CA ASN A 201 9.78 81.54 18.36
C ASN A 201 8.45 82.23 17.92
N SER A 202 7.78 81.78 16.84
CA SER A 202 6.30 81.53 16.76
C SER A 202 5.73 81.31 15.34
N GLY A 203 4.60 80.59 15.22
CA GLY A 203 3.63 80.72 14.09
C GLY A 203 3.33 79.46 13.23
N PRO A 204 2.06 78.95 13.15
CA PRO A 204 1.75 77.70 12.41
C PRO A 204 0.63 77.76 11.34
N ARG A 205 0.47 76.61 10.62
CA ARG A 205 -0.78 76.03 10.03
C ARG A 205 -1.24 76.47 8.62
N LYS A 206 -1.27 75.50 7.67
CA LYS A 206 -2.48 75.07 6.89
C LYS A 206 -2.22 73.82 6.03
N ARG A 207 -3.31 73.12 5.62
CA ARG A 207 -3.34 71.89 4.79
C ARG A 207 -4.63 71.84 3.96
N PRO A 208 -4.59 71.42 2.69
CA PRO A 208 -5.73 70.87 1.94
C PRO A 208 -5.50 69.42 1.44
N THR A 209 -6.44 68.87 0.67
CA THR A 209 -6.58 67.46 0.22
C THR A 209 -7.04 67.40 -1.26
N SER A 210 -6.93 66.29 -2.01
CA SER A 210 -6.50 64.92 -1.65
C SER A 210 -5.13 64.54 -2.27
N THR A 211 -4.88 63.58 -3.18
CA THR A 211 -5.71 62.62 -3.97
C THR A 211 -4.90 61.33 -4.26
N SER A 212 -5.55 60.25 -4.72
CA SER A 212 -4.98 58.93 -5.00
C SER A 212 -3.87 58.87 -6.06
N SER A 213 -2.79 58.14 -5.76
CA SER A 213 -2.19 57.13 -6.67
C SER A 213 -1.36 56.11 -5.86
N SER A 214 -1.23 54.88 -6.38
CA SER A 214 -0.41 53.81 -5.80
C SER A 214 0.86 53.61 -6.63
N PRO A 215 2.07 53.57 -6.04
CA PRO A 215 3.26 53.07 -6.73
C PRO A 215 3.35 51.55 -6.62
N GLU A 216 3.58 50.87 -7.75
CA GLU A 216 3.89 49.44 -7.77
C GLU A 216 5.33 49.17 -7.27
N PRO A 217 5.61 47.99 -6.66
CA PRO A 217 6.97 47.57 -6.37
C PRO A 217 7.71 47.22 -7.68
N PRO A 218 9.00 47.59 -7.84
CA PRO A 218 9.73 47.33 -9.08
C PRO A 218 10.01 45.83 -9.28
N GLU A 219 9.59 45.29 -10.43
CA GLU A 219 9.84 43.89 -10.81
C GLU A 219 11.33 43.63 -11.13
N PHE A 220 12.05 42.99 -10.23
CA PHE A 220 13.47 42.65 -10.43
C PHE A 220 13.66 41.31 -11.17
N SER A 221 13.29 41.27 -12.45
CA SER A 221 13.40 40.05 -13.27
C SER A 221 14.85 39.64 -13.54
N THR A 222 15.27 38.47 -13.02
CA THR A 222 16.66 37.99 -13.08
C THR A 222 16.96 37.03 -14.24
N PHE A 223 16.03 36.87 -15.20
CA PHE A 223 16.19 35.94 -16.33
C PHE A 223 16.45 36.67 -17.65
N ARG A 224 17.69 36.59 -18.15
CA ARG A 224 17.95 36.85 -19.58
C ARG A 224 17.49 35.66 -20.40
N ALA A 225 16.73 35.91 -21.46
CA ALA A 225 16.48 34.92 -22.50
C ALA A 225 17.78 34.65 -23.29
N CYS A 226 18.01 33.39 -23.66
CA CYS A 226 18.98 33.05 -24.68
C CYS A 226 18.31 33.09 -26.06
N GLN A 227 19.04 33.60 -27.05
CA GLN A 227 18.89 33.20 -28.45
C GLN A 227 19.88 32.07 -28.74
#